data_AF-T1BU66-F1
#
_entry.id   AF-T1BU66-F1
#
_cell.length_a   1.000
_cell.length_b   1.000
_cell.length_c   1.000
_cell.angle_alpha   90.00
_cell.angle_beta   90.00
_cell.angle_gamma   90.00
#
_symmetry.space_group_name_H-M   'P 1'
#
loop_
_entity.id
_entity.type
_entity.pdbx_description
1 polymer ?
#
loop_
_entity_poly.entity_id
_entity_poly.type
_entity_poly.pdbx_seq_one_letter_code
_entity_poly.pdbx_strand_id
1 'polypeptide(L)'
;MTQLKITGMTCDSCAVHVREALEGVPGVREARVSYPDATAQIALERDVSLERLAQAVVDRGYGAKSLEGDTAVLTGDEKGVHIRGHRQWRGGHGLCIEGR
;
A
#
# COMPACT_ATOMS: atom_id res chain seq x y z
N MET A 1 -19.15 5.83 5.90
CA MET A 1 -18.37 4.57 5.86
C MET A 1 -17.90 4.42 4.44
N THR A 2 -16.64 4.09 4.23
CA THR A 2 -16.03 4.07 2.89
C THR A 2 -15.92 2.64 2.40
N GLN A 3 -16.31 2.38 1.15
CA GLN A 3 -16.24 1.05 0.54
C GLN A 3 -15.16 0.96 -0.54
N LEU A 4 -14.28 -0.02 -0.39
CA LEU A 4 -13.17 -0.33 -1.28
C LEU A 4 -13.32 -1.76 -1.80
N LYS A 5 -13.31 -1.95 -3.11
CA LYS A 5 -13.19 -3.27 -3.73
C LYS A 5 -11.73 -3.68 -3.77
N ILE A 6 -11.42 -4.87 -3.26
CA ILE A 6 -10.05 -5.37 -3.20
C ILE A 6 -9.87 -6.46 -4.26
N THR A 7 -8.79 -6.36 -5.02
CA THR A 7 -8.41 -7.28 -6.08
C THR A 7 -7.19 -8.07 -5.63
N GLY A 8 -7.21 -9.40 -5.86
CA GLY A 8 -6.12 -10.29 -5.46
C GLY A 8 -6.31 -11.00 -4.12
N MET A 9 -7.48 -10.89 -3.46
CA MET A 9 -7.79 -11.72 -2.29
C MET A 9 -8.17 -13.13 -2.76
N THR A 10 -7.26 -14.09 -2.57
CA THR A 10 -7.48 -15.49 -2.99
C THR A 10 -7.76 -16.44 -1.81
N CYS A 11 -7.51 -15.99 -0.57
CA CYS A 11 -7.75 -16.77 0.66
C CYS A 11 -8.31 -15.90 1.80
N ASP A 12 -8.93 -16.53 2.81
CA ASP A 12 -9.40 -15.88 4.03
C ASP A 12 -8.25 -15.19 4.79
N SER A 13 -7.07 -15.82 4.78
CA SER A 13 -5.87 -15.29 5.41
C SER A 13 -5.40 -13.98 4.73
N CYS A 14 -5.60 -13.85 3.42
CA CYS A 14 -5.31 -12.60 2.69
C CYS A 14 -6.26 -11.48 3.13
N ALA A 15 -7.54 -11.79 3.35
CA ALA A 15 -8.52 -10.81 3.83
C ALA A 15 -8.17 -10.30 5.23
N VAL A 16 -7.65 -11.17 6.11
CA VAL A 16 -7.13 -10.78 7.42
C VAL A 16 -5.95 -9.80 7.28
N HIS A 17 -4.96 -10.12 6.45
CA HIS A 17 -3.79 -9.25 6.27
C HIS A 17 -4.15 -7.87 5.68
N VAL A 18 -5.08 -7.83 4.72
CA VAL A 18 -5.58 -6.57 4.14
C VAL A 18 -6.32 -5.74 5.19
N ARG A 19 -7.12 -6.38 6.04
CA ARG A 19 -7.80 -5.71 7.15
C ARG A 19 -6.77 -5.07 8.09
N GLU A 20 -5.79 -5.83 8.56
CA GLU A 20 -4.79 -5.31 9.51
C GLU A 20 -3.96 -4.17 8.90
N ALA A 21 -3.65 -4.25 7.60
CA ALA A 21 -2.97 -3.16 6.89
C ALA A 21 -3.80 -1.87 6.84
N LEU A 22 -5.13 -1.98 6.68
CA LEU A 22 -6.05 -0.85 6.71
C LEU A 22 -6.22 -0.29 8.13
N GLU A 23 -6.34 -1.13 9.15
CA GLU A 23 -6.45 -0.71 10.55
C GLU A 23 -5.17 -0.02 11.06
N GLY A 24 -4.02 -0.36 10.48
CA GLY A 24 -2.75 0.32 10.75
C GLY A 24 -2.65 1.74 10.16
N VAL A 25 -3.59 2.17 9.31
CA VAL A 25 -3.56 3.51 8.70
C VAL A 25 -4.06 4.55 9.72
N PRO A 26 -3.27 5.60 10.01
CA PRO A 26 -3.69 6.64 10.94
C PRO A 26 -4.92 7.38 10.41
N GLY A 27 -6.03 7.26 11.15
CA GLY A 27 -7.32 7.84 10.81
C GLY A 27 -8.41 6.83 10.45
N VAL A 28 -8.07 5.53 10.42
CA VAL A 28 -9.05 4.43 10.39
C VAL A 28 -9.50 4.12 11.81
N ARG A 29 -10.82 4.04 12.02
CA ARG A 29 -11.44 3.57 13.26
C ARG A 29 -11.54 2.06 13.31
N GLU A 30 -12.00 1.48 12.21
CA GLU A 30 -12.35 0.07 12.10
C GLU A 30 -12.32 -0.31 10.62
N ALA A 31 -11.79 -1.49 10.30
CA ALA A 31 -11.88 -2.04 8.95
C ALA A 31 -12.55 -3.42 8.98
N ARG A 32 -13.48 -3.65 8.07
CA ARG A 32 -14.17 -4.93 7.86
C ARG A 32 -13.95 -5.38 6.44
N VAL A 33 -13.48 -6.61 6.25
CA VAL A 33 -13.26 -7.17 4.91
C VAL A 33 -14.22 -8.33 4.69
N SER A 34 -14.96 -8.27 3.59
CA SER A 34 -15.89 -9.30 3.12
C SER A 34 -15.28 -10.04 1.94
N TYR A 35 -14.76 -11.24 2.18
CA TYR A 35 -14.31 -12.17 1.13
C TYR A 35 -15.37 -12.54 0.09
N PRO A 36 -16.63 -12.90 0.45
CA PRO A 36 -17.62 -13.35 -0.55
C PRO A 36 -18.01 -12.27 -1.56
N ASP A 37 -17.85 -10.99 -1.20
CA ASP A 37 -18.15 -9.85 -2.07
C ASP A 37 -16.87 -9.18 -2.64
N ALA A 38 -15.70 -9.64 -2.22
CA ALA A 38 -14.40 -9.00 -2.48
C ALA A 38 -14.37 -7.49 -2.11
N THR A 39 -15.09 -7.11 -1.05
CA THR A 39 -15.30 -5.72 -0.65
C THR A 39 -14.82 -5.48 0.78
N ALA A 40 -14.11 -4.38 1.00
CA ALA A 40 -13.69 -3.86 2.29
C ALA A 40 -14.53 -2.63 2.65
N GLN A 41 -15.04 -2.60 3.88
CA GLN A 41 -15.71 -1.48 4.51
C GLN A 41 -14.78 -0.88 5.55
N ILE A 42 -14.48 0.41 5.41
CA ILE A 42 -13.57 1.14 6.29
C ILE A 42 -14.38 2.23 7.00
N ALA A 43 -14.36 2.21 8.32
CA ALA A 43 -14.81 3.30 9.16
C ALA A 43 -13.63 4.24 9.40
N LEU A 44 -13.75 5.48 8.95
CA LEU A 44 -12.74 6.52 9.13
C LEU A 44 -13.14 7.42 10.30
N GLU A 45 -12.19 7.79 11.16
CA GLU A 45 -12.38 8.78 12.24
C GLU A 45 -12.16 10.21 11.77
N ARG A 46 -11.39 10.37 10.69
CA ARG A 46 -11.05 11.65 10.06
C ARG A 46 -11.08 11.50 8.56
N ASP A 47 -11.11 12.62 7.85
CA ASP A 47 -10.99 12.63 6.40
C ASP A 47 -9.58 12.12 6.01
N VAL A 48 -9.52 10.86 5.56
CA VAL A 48 -8.31 10.21 5.06
C VAL A 48 -8.48 10.02 3.57
N SER A 49 -7.51 10.48 2.79
CA SER A 49 -7.52 10.32 1.34
C SER A 49 -7.56 8.83 0.96
N LEU A 50 -8.46 8.48 0.04
CA LEU A 50 -8.57 7.14 -0.55
C LEU A 50 -7.23 6.63 -1.07
N GLU A 51 -6.39 7.52 -1.60
CA GLU A 51 -5.03 7.21 -2.04
C GLU A 51 -4.17 6.62 -0.93
N ARG A 52 -4.28 7.11 0.32
CA ARG A 52 -3.49 6.60 1.45
C ARG A 52 -3.95 5.20 1.86
N LEU A 53 -5.26 4.98 1.85
CA LEU A 53 -5.84 3.66 2.11
C LEU A 53 -5.43 2.66 1.02
N ALA A 54 -5.52 3.07 -0.24
CA ALA A 54 -5.12 2.23 -1.37
C ALA A 54 -3.61 1.95 -1.38
N GLN A 55 -2.77 2.94 -1.06
CA GLN A 55 -1.31 2.76 -0.93
C GLN A 55 -0.95 1.73 0.15
N ALA A 56 -1.61 1.74 1.31
CA ALA A 56 -1.36 0.76 2.36
C ALA A 56 -1.69 -0.68 1.91
N VAL A 57 -2.71 -0.85 1.07
CA VAL A 57 -3.08 -2.15 0.50
C VAL A 57 -2.14 -2.57 -0.63
N VAL A 58 -1.70 -1.62 -1.45
CA VAL A 58 -0.74 -1.82 -2.55
C VAL A 58 0.65 -2.18 -2.04
N ASP A 59 1.10 -1.59 -0.93
CA ASP A 59 2.34 -1.97 -0.24
C ASP A 59 2.36 -3.45 0.16
N ARG A 60 1.19 -4.04 0.39
CA ARG A 60 1.02 -5.47 0.68
C ARG A 60 0.87 -6.34 -0.56
N GLY A 61 0.92 -5.76 -1.76
CA GLY A 61 0.81 -6.46 -3.03
C GLY A 61 -0.64 -6.69 -3.49
N TYR A 62 -1.61 -5.97 -2.95
CA TYR A 62 -3.03 -6.09 -3.32
C TYR A 62 -3.53 -4.83 -4.03
N GLY A 63 -4.48 -4.97 -4.93
CA GLY A 63 -5.13 -3.83 -5.58
C GLY A 63 -6.34 -3.37 -4.79
N ALA A 64 -6.49 -2.07 -4.54
CA ALA A 64 -7.70 -1.49 -3.94
C ALA A 64 -8.35 -0.48 -4.88
N LYS A 65 -9.68 -0.51 -4.98
CA LYS A 65 -10.46 0.39 -5.84
C LYS A 65 -11.69 0.91 -5.09
N SER A 66 -11.85 2.22 -5.02
CA SER A 66 -13.04 2.88 -4.46
C SER A 66 -14.29 2.51 -5.25
N LEU A 67 -15.37 2.11 -4.56
CA LEU A 67 -16.69 1.92 -5.17
C LEU A 67 -17.46 3.24 -5.28
N GLU A 68 -17.12 4.22 -4.45
CA GLU A 68 -17.68 5.57 -4.46
C GLU A 68 -16.82 6.50 -5.34
N GLY A 69 -16.92 6.35 -6.66
CA GLY A 69 -16.82 7.45 -7.63
C GLY A 69 -15.56 8.31 -7.76
N ASP A 70 -14.49 8.15 -6.96
CA ASP A 70 -13.24 8.91 -7.12
C ASP A 70 -12.12 7.97 -7.57
N THR A 71 -11.68 8.13 -8.82
CA THR A 71 -10.86 7.16 -9.55
C THR A 71 -9.40 7.21 -9.09
N ALA A 72 -9.09 6.44 -8.05
CA ALA A 72 -7.71 6.08 -7.71
C ALA A 72 -7.52 4.57 -7.93
N VAL A 73 -7.18 4.19 -9.17
CA VAL A 73 -6.77 2.82 -9.49
C VAL A 73 -5.28 2.72 -9.22
N LEU A 74 -4.92 2.36 -7.99
CA LEU A 74 -3.54 2.10 -7.61
C LEU A 74 -3.33 0.58 -7.71
N THR A 75 -2.87 0.11 -8.86
CA THR A 75 -2.28 -1.23 -8.99
C THR A 75 -0.81 -1.09 -8.62
N GLY A 76 -0.29 -2.02 -7.81
CA GLY A 76 1.12 -2.04 -7.44
C GLY A 76 2.01 -2.24 -8.67
N ASP A 77 2.41 -1.13 -9.28
CA ASP A 77 3.58 -1.04 -10.15
C ASP A 77 4.65 -0.22 -9.42
N GLU A 78 5.69 -0.93 -9.03
CA GLU A 78 6.90 -0.56 -8.30
C GLU A 78 7.78 0.54 -8.93
N LYS A 79 7.23 1.64 -9.46
CA LYS A 79 8.01 2.70 -10.13
C LYS A 79 7.93 4.06 -9.43
N GLY A 80 8.81 4.21 -8.44
CA GLY A 80 9.80 5.28 -8.44
C GLY A 80 9.37 6.69 -8.04
N VAL A 81 9.35 6.97 -6.73
CA VAL A 81 9.64 8.33 -6.24
C VAL A 81 11.14 8.54 -6.09
N HIS A 82 11.86 8.61 -7.21
CA HIS A 82 13.21 9.22 -7.22
C HIS A 82 13.02 10.71 -7.50
N ILE A 83 12.84 11.50 -6.44
CA ILE A 83 12.95 12.96 -6.55
C ILE A 83 14.36 13.31 -7.04
N ARG A 84 14.41 14.07 -8.12
CA ARG A 84 15.61 14.47 -8.86
C ARG A 84 16.59 15.23 -7.96
N GLY A 85 17.89 14.90 -8.00
CA GLY A 85 18.90 15.78 -7.38
C GLY A 85 20.33 15.25 -7.30
N HIS A 86 21.00 15.16 -8.45
CA HIS A 86 22.46 15.23 -8.65
C HIS A 86 23.36 15.47 -7.41
N ARG A 87 24.23 14.50 -7.07
CA ARG A 87 25.69 14.73 -7.07
C ARG A 87 26.47 13.42 -7.03
N GLN A 88 27.19 13.19 -8.12
CA GLN A 88 28.34 12.31 -8.21
C GLN A 88 29.26 12.46 -6.99
N TRP A 89 29.47 11.36 -6.27
CA TRP A 89 30.66 11.18 -5.44
C TRP A 89 31.61 10.23 -6.18
N ARG A 90 32.63 10.86 -6.77
CA ARG A 90 33.91 10.24 -7.08
C ARG A 90 34.68 10.04 -5.77
N GLY A 91 35.35 8.90 -5.66
CA GLY A 91 36.26 8.55 -4.58
C GLY A 91 36.19 7.03 -4.39
N GLY A 92 36.92 6.19 -5.12
CA GLY A 92 38.28 6.40 -5.60
C GLY A 92 39.28 6.13 -4.47
N HIS A 93 39.37 4.87 -4.04
CA HIS A 93 40.52 4.21 -3.39
C HIS A 93 40.08 2.73 -3.27
N GLY A 94 40.61 1.75 -4.00
CA GLY A 94 41.98 1.65 -4.48
C GLY A 94 42.88 1.29 -3.31
N LEU A 95 42.72 0.10 -2.74
CA LEU A 95 43.83 -0.65 -2.13
C LEU A 95 43.52 -2.15 -2.05
N CYS A 96 44.31 -2.91 -2.81
CA CYS A 96 44.58 -4.33 -2.64
C CYS A 96 45.33 -4.57 -1.32
N ILE A 97 45.18 -5.76 -0.72
CA ILE A 97 46.20 -6.64 -0.07
C ILE A 97 45.50 -7.52 1.00
N GLU A 98 45.35 -8.82 0.76
CA GLU A 98 46.18 -9.95 1.25
C GLU A 98 46.00 -10.34 2.73
N GLY A 99 45.69 -11.63 2.96
CA GLY A 99 46.25 -12.41 4.08
C GLY A 99 45.31 -12.76 5.25
N ARG A 100 44.56 -13.85 5.14
CA ARG A 100 44.66 -15.06 6.02
C ARG A 100 43.58 -16.08 5.67
#